data_AF-A0A544SVF0-F1
#
_entry.id   AF-A0A544SVF0-F1
#
_cell.length_a   1.000
_cell.length_b   1.000
_cell.length_c   1.000
_cell.angle_alpha   90.00
_cell.angle_beta   90.00
_cell.angle_gamma   90.00
#
_symmetry.space_group_name_H-M   'P 1'
#
loop_
_entity.id
_entity.type
_entity.pdbx_description
1 polymer ?
#
loop_
_entity_poly.entity_id
_entity_poly.type
_entity_poly.pdbx_seq_one_letter_code
_entity_poly.pdbx_strand_id
1 'polypeptide(L)'
;MTHNKVAKPFLLLLTLLFMVTGCANKEDEIFLKKVKGTGFAYSEYFKSVDEQDNRKKVTYYTPLPIDELVSVVPNSIKNAVHLIDPQKLPFEVSEQTAYVVTSEDEKGNIQNQVQLTYIHSDEYDQTEAFYIITVTELKENPLDKYDFSKQQTDTIGNELRKEILIDDLPIFHQVITTDGALAYRYYSYDEKNKQVSTVVTSANELYTYYEGYLYHVGYVTENKNTKAVQEKTLQLTKEFILGI
;
A
#
# COMPACT_ATOMS: atom_id res chain seq x y z
N MET A 1 34.59 16.84 -78.87
CA MET A 1 34.95 17.17 -77.47
C MET A 1 33.73 16.92 -76.60
N THR A 2 33.72 15.77 -75.90
CA THR A 2 33.75 15.63 -74.41
C THR A 2 32.42 15.95 -73.73
N HIS A 3 31.92 15.22 -72.73
CA HIS A 3 32.06 13.86 -72.20
C HIS A 3 31.00 13.82 -71.06
N ASN A 4 30.30 12.70 -70.90
CA ASN A 4 29.71 12.11 -69.68
C ASN A 4 29.54 12.94 -68.39
N LYS A 5 28.39 12.73 -67.71
CA LYS A 5 28.23 12.10 -66.36
C LYS A 5 26.77 12.31 -65.91
N VAL A 6 25.89 11.29 -65.87
CA VAL A 6 25.69 10.30 -64.79
C VAL A 6 25.69 10.92 -63.38
N ALA A 7 24.51 10.99 -62.75
CA ALA A 7 24.25 10.52 -61.38
C ALA A 7 22.76 10.67 -61.01
N LYS A 8 22.05 9.54 -60.87
CA LYS A 8 21.02 9.33 -59.82
C LYS A 8 21.69 8.43 -58.77
N PRO A 9 21.45 8.64 -57.46
CA PRO A 9 20.53 7.77 -56.72
C PRO A 9 19.67 8.57 -55.70
N PHE A 10 18.40 8.21 -55.44
CA PHE A 10 17.92 7.16 -54.52
C PHE A 10 17.98 7.56 -53.03
N LEU A 11 16.83 7.44 -52.36
CA LEU A 11 16.62 7.21 -50.91
C LEU A 11 16.55 8.41 -49.94
N LEU A 12 15.34 8.67 -49.42
CA LEU A 12 15.01 9.14 -48.05
C LEU A 12 13.47 9.18 -47.96
N LEU A 13 12.77 8.03 -48.00
CA LEU A 13 12.44 7.15 -46.86
C LEU A 13 12.11 7.90 -45.55
N LEU A 14 10.82 8.19 -45.39
CA LEU A 14 10.00 7.79 -44.24
C LEU A 14 10.70 7.77 -42.86
N THR A 15 10.61 8.85 -42.09
CA THR A 15 10.62 8.80 -40.60
C THR A 15 10.30 10.17 -40.00
N LEU A 16 9.02 10.43 -39.66
CA LEU A 16 8.70 11.33 -38.53
C LEU A 16 7.29 11.01 -38.03
N LEU A 17 7.11 9.76 -37.63
CA LEU A 17 5.93 9.28 -36.92
C LEU A 17 6.37 8.53 -35.65
N PHE A 18 7.08 9.20 -34.74
CA PHE A 18 7.30 8.72 -33.37
C PHE A 18 7.62 9.92 -32.46
N MET A 19 6.59 10.68 -32.09
CA MET A 19 6.60 11.48 -30.85
C MET A 19 5.46 11.01 -29.94
N VAL A 20 5.40 9.71 -29.72
CA VAL A 20 4.63 9.13 -28.61
C VAL A 20 5.52 8.09 -27.94
N THR A 21 6.47 8.56 -27.15
CA THR A 21 7.00 7.78 -26.04
C THR A 21 6.81 8.63 -24.81
N GLY A 22 5.68 8.42 -24.15
CA GLY A 22 5.48 8.89 -22.79
C GLY A 22 6.64 8.40 -21.93
N CYS A 23 7.14 9.28 -21.08
CA CYS A 23 8.08 8.95 -20.03
C CYS A 23 7.37 8.03 -19.02
N ALA A 24 7.37 6.72 -19.29
CA ALA A 24 7.41 5.74 -18.23
C ALA A 24 8.89 5.50 -17.93
N ASN A 25 9.33 5.93 -16.75
CA ASN A 25 10.72 5.80 -16.31
C ASN A 25 11.11 4.31 -16.30
N LYS A 26 11.89 3.87 -17.28
CA LYS A 26 12.39 2.49 -17.42
C LYS A 26 13.38 2.07 -16.33
N GLU A 27 13.90 3.02 -15.55
CA GLU A 27 14.92 2.73 -14.54
C GLU A 27 14.33 2.06 -13.28
N ASP A 28 13.06 2.31 -12.96
CA ASP A 28 12.39 1.69 -11.80
C ASP A 28 12.02 0.20 -12.05
N GLU A 29 12.01 -0.27 -13.31
CA GLU A 29 11.64 -1.65 -13.67
C GLU A 29 12.77 -2.68 -13.51
N ILE A 30 14.02 -2.26 -13.29
CA ILE A 30 15.17 -3.19 -13.34
C ILE A 30 15.23 -4.13 -12.13
N PHE A 31 14.65 -3.74 -10.99
CA PHE A 31 14.74 -4.51 -9.73
C PHE A 31 13.45 -5.21 -9.31
N LEU A 32 12.28 -4.75 -9.77
CA LEU A 32 10.99 -5.32 -9.39
C LEU A 32 10.51 -6.36 -10.41
N LYS A 33 10.51 -7.64 -10.02
CA LYS A 33 10.05 -8.74 -10.88
C LYS A 33 8.53 -8.88 -10.84
N LYS A 34 7.87 -8.64 -11.98
CA LYS A 34 6.41 -8.80 -12.15
C LYS A 34 5.99 -10.26 -11.91
N VAL A 35 4.88 -10.44 -11.22
CA VAL A 35 4.22 -11.73 -10.96
C VAL A 35 2.73 -11.64 -11.24
N LYS A 36 2.05 -12.79 -11.29
CA LYS A 36 0.59 -12.79 -11.29
C LYS A 36 0.09 -12.27 -9.93
N GLY A 37 -1.10 -11.70 -9.92
CA GLY A 37 -1.77 -11.47 -8.66
C GLY A 37 -3.28 -11.29 -8.79
N THR A 38 -3.95 -11.36 -7.64
CA THR A 38 -5.40 -11.32 -7.53
C THR A 38 -5.85 -10.55 -6.30
N GLY A 39 -6.85 -9.69 -6.44
CA GLY A 39 -7.47 -8.96 -5.34
C GLY A 39 -6.74 -7.66 -4.97
N PHE A 40 -7.27 -6.97 -3.96
CA PHE A 40 -6.74 -5.69 -3.49
C PHE A 40 -6.64 -5.69 -1.97
N ALA A 41 -5.60 -5.06 -1.44
CA ALA A 41 -5.54 -4.71 -0.03
C ALA A 41 -6.41 -3.46 0.23
N TYR A 42 -7.40 -3.59 1.12
CA TYR A 42 -8.32 -2.52 1.53
C TYR A 42 -9.16 -2.96 2.75
N SER A 43 -9.85 -2.01 3.37
CA SER A 43 -10.86 -2.25 4.41
C SER A 43 -12.26 -2.20 3.85
N GLU A 44 -13.12 -3.17 4.18
CA GLU A 44 -14.55 -3.06 3.86
C GLU A 44 -15.20 -1.89 4.61
N TYR A 45 -14.65 -1.43 5.75
CA TYR A 45 -15.18 -0.27 6.48
C TYR A 45 -14.88 1.04 5.74
N PHE A 46 -13.63 1.24 5.31
CA PHE A 46 -13.21 2.47 4.61
C PHE A 46 -13.45 2.43 3.09
N LYS A 47 -13.90 1.30 2.54
CA LYS A 47 -14.16 1.10 1.11
C LYS A 47 -14.97 2.21 0.45
N SER A 48 -15.97 2.75 1.14
CA SER A 48 -16.87 3.77 0.58
C SER A 48 -16.20 5.13 0.36
N VAL A 49 -15.03 5.37 0.95
CA VAL A 49 -14.32 6.66 0.85
C VAL A 49 -13.11 6.61 -0.07
N ASP A 50 -12.33 5.53 -0.01
CA ASP A 50 -11.12 5.39 -0.84
C ASP A 50 -11.31 4.63 -2.13
N GLU A 51 -12.34 3.79 -2.24
CA GLU A 51 -12.67 3.05 -3.46
C GLU A 51 -11.45 2.27 -4.01
N GLN A 52 -10.61 1.74 -3.11
CA GLN A 52 -9.36 1.05 -3.48
C GLN A 52 -9.58 -0.17 -4.37
N ASP A 53 -10.79 -0.74 -4.39
CA ASP A 53 -11.18 -1.85 -5.24
C ASP A 53 -11.61 -1.45 -6.66
N ASN A 54 -11.75 -0.16 -6.96
CA ASN A 54 -12.07 0.36 -8.29
C ASN A 54 -10.82 0.61 -9.17
N ARG A 55 -9.62 0.42 -8.61
CA ARG A 55 -8.34 0.58 -9.31
C ARG A 55 -8.22 -0.39 -10.50
N LYS A 56 -7.61 0.08 -11.58
CA LYS A 56 -7.50 -0.65 -12.85
C LYS A 56 -6.05 -0.96 -13.19
N LYS A 57 -5.84 -1.86 -14.16
CA LYS A 57 -4.52 -2.24 -14.72
C LYS A 57 -3.45 -2.52 -13.66
N VAL A 58 -3.82 -3.32 -12.66
CA VAL A 58 -2.96 -3.66 -11.53
C VAL A 58 -1.79 -4.53 -12.00
N THR A 59 -0.59 -4.15 -11.58
CA THR A 59 0.64 -4.93 -11.73
C THR A 59 1.17 -5.27 -10.35
N TYR A 60 1.42 -6.55 -10.13
CA TYR A 60 1.99 -7.08 -8.90
C TYR A 60 3.45 -7.45 -9.11
N TYR A 61 4.22 -7.30 -8.06
CA TYR A 61 5.64 -7.64 -8.05
C TYR A 61 5.91 -8.71 -7.01
N THR A 62 7.02 -9.44 -7.19
CA THR A 62 7.48 -10.44 -6.22
C THR A 62 7.69 -9.72 -4.88
N PRO A 63 7.20 -10.27 -3.76
CA PRO A 63 7.48 -9.68 -2.46
C PRO A 63 8.98 -9.68 -2.16
N LEU A 64 9.39 -8.79 -1.27
CA LEU A 64 10.78 -8.58 -0.92
C LEU A 64 10.96 -8.57 0.59
N PRO A 65 12.15 -8.90 1.10
CA PRO A 65 12.54 -8.51 2.45
C PRO A 65 12.35 -6.99 2.67
N ILE A 66 11.86 -6.60 3.85
CA ILE A 66 11.54 -5.18 4.14
C ILE A 66 12.78 -4.28 4.03
N ASP A 67 13.97 -4.76 4.38
CA ASP A 67 15.23 -4.03 4.29
C ASP A 67 15.70 -3.78 2.84
N GLU A 68 15.29 -4.62 1.89
CA GLU A 68 15.57 -4.43 0.47
C GLU A 68 14.65 -3.39 -0.18
N LEU A 69 13.47 -3.15 0.40
CA LEU A 69 12.44 -2.27 -0.18
C LEU A 69 12.94 -0.85 -0.46
N VAL A 70 13.72 -0.26 0.45
CA VAL A 70 14.17 1.15 0.36
C VAL A 70 14.97 1.43 -0.93
N SER A 71 15.59 0.38 -1.49
CA SER A 71 16.39 0.47 -2.71
C SER A 71 15.57 0.38 -3.99
N VAL A 72 14.34 -0.14 -3.92
CA VAL A 72 13.52 -0.48 -5.10
C VAL A 72 12.13 0.14 -5.08
N VAL A 73 11.73 0.76 -3.99
CA VAL A 73 10.46 1.48 -3.86
C VAL A 73 10.40 2.62 -4.89
N PRO A 74 9.26 2.80 -5.60
CA PRO A 74 9.11 3.90 -6.55
C PRO A 74 9.43 5.26 -5.92
N ASN A 75 10.15 6.10 -6.65
CA ASN A 75 10.60 7.41 -6.15
C ASN A 75 9.44 8.29 -5.65
N SER A 76 8.26 8.15 -6.25
CA SER A 76 7.07 8.93 -5.92
C SER A 76 6.47 8.59 -4.54
N ILE A 77 6.70 7.39 -3.99
CA ILE A 77 6.21 6.99 -2.66
C ILE A 77 7.34 6.82 -1.64
N LYS A 78 8.59 6.86 -2.09
CA LYS A 78 9.78 6.59 -1.26
C LYS A 78 9.84 7.39 0.04
N ASN A 79 9.47 8.66 0.01
CA ASN A 79 9.52 9.53 1.19
C ASN A 79 8.38 9.28 2.18
N ALA A 80 7.34 8.55 1.79
CA ALA A 80 6.20 8.22 2.65
C ALA A 80 6.33 6.83 3.31
N VAL A 81 7.36 6.06 2.93
CA VAL A 81 7.59 4.71 3.42
C VAL A 81 8.82 4.71 4.31
N HIS A 82 8.59 4.52 5.61
CA HIS A 82 9.63 4.40 6.62
C HIS A 82 9.75 2.94 7.09
N LEU A 83 10.85 2.57 7.74
CA LEU A 83 10.96 1.24 8.34
C LEU A 83 10.60 1.30 9.82
N ILE A 84 9.79 0.34 10.28
CA ILE A 84 9.52 0.13 11.70
C ILE A 84 10.60 -0.78 12.26
N ASP A 85 11.17 -0.39 13.40
CA ASP A 85 11.97 -1.29 14.23
C ASP A 85 11.07 -2.41 14.78
N PRO A 86 11.28 -3.68 14.41
CA PRO A 86 10.46 -4.80 14.87
C PRO A 86 10.41 -4.92 16.39
N GLN A 87 11.45 -4.50 17.11
CA GLN A 87 11.49 -4.55 18.58
C GLN A 87 10.51 -3.56 19.24
N LYS A 88 10.07 -2.54 18.51
CA LYS A 88 9.03 -1.62 18.99
C LYS A 88 7.63 -2.22 18.90
N LEU A 89 7.40 -3.29 18.14
CA LEU A 89 6.07 -3.92 18.04
C LEU A 89 5.64 -4.55 19.37
N PRO A 90 4.32 -4.72 19.61
CA PRO A 90 3.79 -5.34 20.83
C PRO A 90 3.82 -6.88 20.82
N PHE A 91 4.54 -7.50 19.89
CA PHE A 91 4.70 -8.95 19.72
C PHE A 91 6.08 -9.25 19.11
N GLU A 92 6.52 -10.50 19.19
CA GLU A 92 7.76 -10.95 18.55
C GLU A 92 7.53 -11.17 17.05
N VAL A 93 8.34 -10.58 16.18
CA VAL A 93 8.16 -10.71 14.73
C VAL A 93 8.91 -11.93 14.21
N SER A 94 8.20 -12.90 13.64
CA SER A 94 8.77 -14.07 12.97
C SER A 94 8.94 -13.87 11.46
N GLU A 95 8.10 -13.04 10.83
CA GLU A 95 8.16 -12.75 9.39
C GLU A 95 8.03 -11.25 9.10
N GLN A 96 8.83 -10.78 8.13
CA GLN A 96 8.83 -9.40 7.64
C GLN A 96 8.88 -9.38 6.11
N THR A 97 7.81 -8.88 5.50
CA THR A 97 7.67 -8.91 4.04
C THR A 97 7.13 -7.57 3.52
N ALA A 98 7.68 -7.11 2.40
CA ALA A 98 7.21 -5.93 1.68
C ALA A 98 6.55 -6.31 0.35
N TYR A 99 5.45 -5.63 0.03
CA TYR A 99 4.77 -5.74 -1.27
C TYR A 99 4.77 -4.38 -1.95
N VAL A 100 5.03 -4.39 -3.25
CA VAL A 100 4.83 -3.24 -4.14
C VAL A 100 3.76 -3.62 -5.15
N VAL A 101 2.80 -2.73 -5.36
CA VAL A 101 1.73 -2.87 -6.34
C VAL A 101 1.55 -1.55 -7.06
N THR A 102 1.43 -1.59 -8.39
CA THR A 102 1.12 -0.40 -9.19
C THR A 102 -0.21 -0.57 -9.88
N SER A 103 -1.00 0.48 -9.97
CA SER A 103 -2.31 0.49 -10.61
C SER A 103 -2.61 1.83 -11.26
N GLU A 104 -3.73 1.92 -11.94
CA GLU A 104 -4.29 3.18 -12.44
C GLU A 104 -5.58 3.52 -11.68
N ASP A 105 -5.76 4.81 -11.35
CA ASP A 105 -7.05 5.33 -10.88
C ASP A 105 -8.09 5.37 -12.02
N GLU A 106 -9.32 5.81 -11.71
CA GLU A 106 -10.37 5.92 -12.73
C GLU A 106 -10.05 6.91 -13.86
N LYS A 107 -9.18 7.90 -13.60
CA LYS A 107 -8.72 8.92 -14.54
C LYS A 107 -7.49 8.45 -15.34
N GLY A 108 -6.98 7.25 -15.06
CA GLY A 108 -5.80 6.67 -15.72
C GLY A 108 -4.46 7.15 -15.15
N ASN A 109 -4.45 7.83 -13.99
CA ASN A 109 -3.20 8.21 -13.33
C ASN A 109 -2.60 6.99 -12.64
N ILE A 110 -1.28 6.82 -12.78
CA ILE A 110 -0.55 5.76 -12.10
C ILE A 110 -0.52 6.05 -10.59
N GLN A 111 -0.78 5.01 -9.81
CA GLN A 111 -0.71 4.99 -8.36
C GLN A 111 0.19 3.84 -7.92
N ASN A 112 1.13 4.14 -7.03
CA ASN A 112 1.91 3.13 -6.33
C ASN A 112 1.31 2.86 -4.96
N GLN A 113 1.35 1.59 -4.56
CA GLN A 113 0.97 1.11 -3.25
C GLN A 113 2.08 0.24 -2.69
N VAL A 114 2.44 0.49 -1.44
CA VAL A 114 3.44 -0.28 -0.69
C VAL A 114 2.77 -0.83 0.54
N GLN A 115 2.98 -2.11 0.83
CA GLN A 115 2.54 -2.75 2.07
C GLN A 115 3.76 -3.29 2.81
N LEU A 116 3.91 -2.93 4.08
CA LEU A 116 4.84 -3.59 5.00
C LEU A 116 4.05 -4.52 5.92
N THR A 117 4.48 -5.77 5.99
CA THR A 117 3.83 -6.82 6.75
C THR A 117 4.79 -7.35 7.81
N TYR A 118 4.36 -7.26 9.06
CA TYR A 118 5.04 -7.85 10.22
C TYR A 118 4.10 -8.88 10.84
N ILE A 119 4.53 -10.14 10.90
CA ILE A 119 3.72 -11.26 11.38
C ILE A 119 4.43 -11.96 12.54
N HIS A 120 3.64 -12.38 13.53
CA HIS A 120 3.98 -13.42 14.49
C HIS A 120 3.14 -14.67 14.18
N SER A 121 3.80 -15.83 14.15
CA SER A 121 3.15 -17.12 13.96
C SER A 121 3.50 -18.07 15.10
N ASP A 122 2.57 -18.95 15.44
CA ASP A 122 2.79 -20.03 16.40
C ASP A 122 3.70 -21.14 15.86
N GLU A 123 3.93 -22.19 16.65
CA GLU A 123 4.74 -23.36 16.28
C GLU A 123 4.17 -24.18 15.11
N TYR A 124 2.94 -23.89 14.66
CA TYR A 124 2.24 -24.53 13.55
C TYR A 124 2.07 -23.60 12.34
N ASP A 125 2.83 -22.51 12.29
CA ASP A 125 2.80 -21.48 11.24
C ASP A 125 1.44 -20.76 11.12
N GLN A 126 0.63 -20.72 12.19
CA GLN A 126 -0.61 -19.96 12.23
C GLN A 126 -0.35 -18.54 12.72
N THR A 127 -0.84 -17.54 11.99
CA THR A 127 -0.71 -16.13 12.39
C THR A 127 -1.50 -15.84 13.67
N GLU A 128 -0.81 -15.49 14.74
CA GLU A 128 -1.41 -15.08 16.03
C GLU A 128 -1.47 -13.56 16.20
N ALA A 129 -0.50 -12.84 15.64
CA ALA A 129 -0.44 -11.39 15.66
C ALA A 129 0.12 -10.84 14.35
N PHE A 130 -0.30 -9.63 14.01
CA PHE A 130 0.27 -8.90 12.89
C PHE A 130 0.16 -7.39 13.08
N TYR A 131 1.05 -6.69 12.40
CA TYR A 131 0.95 -5.25 12.14
C TYR A 131 1.25 -5.06 10.66
N ILE A 132 0.28 -4.53 9.92
CA ILE A 132 0.37 -4.35 8.48
C ILE A 132 0.05 -2.91 8.18
N ILE A 133 0.97 -2.23 7.50
CA ILE A 133 0.77 -0.85 7.04
C ILE A 133 0.82 -0.79 5.52
N THR A 134 -0.26 -0.28 4.94
CA THR A 134 -0.38 -0.02 3.51
C THR A 134 -0.34 1.49 3.28
N VAL A 135 0.59 1.93 2.43
CA VAL A 135 0.73 3.31 1.98
C VAL A 135 0.34 3.35 0.51
N THR A 136 -0.62 4.21 0.17
CA THR A 136 -1.13 4.32 -1.21
C THR A 136 -1.05 5.75 -1.68
N GLU A 137 -0.46 5.97 -2.85
CA GLU A 137 -0.51 7.29 -3.50
C GLU A 137 -1.94 7.66 -3.88
N LEU A 138 -2.41 8.79 -3.35
CA LEU A 138 -3.75 9.26 -3.60
C LEU A 138 -3.77 10.78 -3.64
N LYS A 139 -3.99 11.34 -4.83
CA LYS A 139 -3.89 12.80 -5.04
C LYS A 139 -4.96 13.58 -4.28
N GLU A 140 -6.13 12.98 -4.10
CA GLU A 140 -7.28 13.61 -3.43
C GLU A 140 -7.46 12.97 -2.05
N ASN A 141 -7.71 13.78 -1.02
CA ASN A 141 -7.96 13.26 0.31
C ASN A 141 -9.31 12.52 0.34
N PRO A 142 -9.35 11.19 0.59
CA PRO A 142 -10.61 10.45 0.62
C PRO A 142 -11.49 10.87 1.80
N LEU A 143 -10.90 11.43 2.86
CA LEU A 143 -11.61 11.93 4.03
C LEU A 143 -12.36 13.24 3.76
N ASP A 144 -12.12 13.92 2.63
CA ASP A 144 -12.92 15.07 2.21
C ASP A 144 -14.31 14.64 1.74
N LYS A 145 -14.45 13.39 1.26
CA LYS A 145 -15.75 12.81 0.85
C LYS A 145 -16.61 12.48 2.06
N TYR A 146 -15.99 12.12 3.18
CA TYR A 146 -16.70 11.70 4.39
C TYR A 146 -15.86 11.89 5.65
N ASP A 147 -16.38 12.67 6.59
CA ASP A 147 -15.77 12.91 7.89
C ASP A 147 -16.33 11.97 8.96
N PHE A 148 -15.49 11.03 9.41
CA PHE A 148 -15.82 10.08 10.46
C PHE A 148 -15.83 10.72 11.87
N SER A 149 -15.47 11.99 12.03
CA SER A 149 -15.33 12.66 13.34
C SER A 149 -16.57 12.66 14.22
N LYS A 150 -17.76 12.49 13.65
CA LYS A 150 -19.03 12.45 14.38
C LYS A 150 -19.47 11.03 14.74
N GLN A 151 -18.79 10.01 14.22
CA GLN A 151 -19.08 8.61 14.52
C GLN A 151 -18.34 8.17 15.76
N GLN A 152 -19.01 7.39 16.61
CA GLN A 152 -18.43 6.76 17.79
C GLN A 152 -18.32 5.24 17.62
N THR A 153 -19.07 4.68 16.67
CA THR A 153 -19.07 3.24 16.38
C THR A 153 -19.17 3.00 14.88
N ASP A 154 -18.65 1.86 14.43
CA ASP A 154 -18.88 1.33 13.08
C ASP A 154 -20.30 0.76 12.93
N THR A 155 -20.59 0.18 11.76
CA THR A 155 -21.90 -0.40 11.42
C THR A 155 -22.23 -1.70 12.18
N ILE A 156 -21.22 -2.34 12.80
CA ILE A 156 -21.35 -3.57 13.58
C ILE A 156 -21.33 -3.28 15.09
N GLY A 157 -21.03 -2.04 15.49
CA GLY A 157 -21.00 -1.57 16.88
C GLY A 157 -19.61 -1.58 17.50
N ASN A 158 -18.54 -1.80 16.72
CA ASN A 158 -17.17 -1.63 17.19
C ASN A 158 -16.85 -0.14 17.39
N GLU A 159 -15.95 0.16 18.32
CA GLU A 159 -15.60 1.54 18.66
C GLU A 159 -14.83 2.22 17.52
N LEU A 160 -15.19 3.47 17.23
CA LEU A 160 -14.44 4.35 16.34
C LEU A 160 -13.98 5.58 17.11
N ARG A 161 -12.67 5.80 17.14
CA ARG A 161 -12.06 6.97 17.78
C ARG A 161 -11.49 7.89 16.74
N LYS A 162 -11.65 9.19 16.97
CA LYS A 162 -10.89 10.22 16.27
C LYS A 162 -9.67 10.57 17.11
N GLU A 163 -8.52 10.11 16.66
CA GLU A 163 -7.23 10.43 17.25
C GLU A 163 -6.56 11.55 16.42
N ILE A 164 -5.50 12.14 16.96
CA ILE A 164 -4.76 13.23 16.30
C ILE A 164 -3.44 12.69 15.75
N LEU A 165 -3.18 12.82 14.46
CA LEU A 165 -1.88 12.51 13.85
C LEU A 165 -0.84 13.59 14.21
N ILE A 166 -1.06 14.81 13.73
CA ILE A 166 -0.26 16.02 13.98
C ILE A 166 -1.18 17.23 13.85
N ASP A 167 -0.98 18.25 14.70
CA ASP A 167 -1.86 19.42 14.79
C ASP A 167 -3.35 19.03 14.90
N ASP A 168 -4.17 19.35 13.90
CA ASP A 168 -5.58 19.00 13.81
C ASP A 168 -5.88 17.88 12.79
N LEU A 169 -4.85 17.28 12.18
CA LEU A 169 -5.03 16.20 11.19
C LEU A 169 -5.47 14.91 11.88
N PRO A 170 -6.60 14.29 11.43
CA PRO A 170 -7.15 13.14 12.11
C PRO A 170 -6.46 11.84 11.72
N ILE A 171 -6.41 10.90 12.66
CA ILE A 171 -6.27 9.48 12.39
C ILE A 171 -7.46 8.75 13.01
N PHE A 172 -8.21 8.02 12.18
CA PHE A 172 -9.39 7.29 12.61
C PHE A 172 -8.98 5.91 13.06
N HIS A 173 -9.30 5.57 14.31
CA HIS A 173 -8.95 4.30 14.94
C HIS A 173 -10.21 3.48 15.18
N GLN A 174 -10.40 2.45 14.37
CA GLN A 174 -11.44 1.44 14.57
C GLN A 174 -10.90 0.34 15.48
N VAL A 175 -11.57 0.11 16.61
CA VAL A 175 -11.20 -0.90 17.60
C VAL A 175 -12.31 -1.93 17.71
N ILE A 176 -12.00 -3.18 17.41
CA ILE A 176 -12.95 -4.29 17.55
C ILE A 176 -13.26 -4.49 19.03
N THR A 177 -14.52 -4.27 19.39
CA THR A 177 -15.06 -4.41 20.76
C THR A 177 -16.27 -5.33 20.82
N THR A 178 -16.69 -5.90 19.69
CA THR A 178 -17.80 -6.84 19.57
C THR A 178 -17.32 -8.19 19.03
N ASP A 179 -18.21 -9.18 18.97
CA ASP A 179 -17.92 -10.51 18.39
C ASP A 179 -17.89 -10.50 16.85
N GLY A 180 -18.08 -9.33 16.22
CA GLY A 180 -18.10 -9.16 14.77
C GLY A 180 -17.19 -8.04 14.29
N ALA A 181 -16.69 -8.17 13.07
CA ALA A 181 -15.90 -7.13 12.41
C ALA A 181 -16.13 -7.16 10.91
N LEU A 182 -15.97 -6.00 10.27
CA LEU A 182 -15.86 -5.92 8.82
C LEU A 182 -14.51 -6.48 8.37
N ALA A 183 -14.44 -6.91 7.11
CA ALA A 183 -13.25 -7.57 6.62
C ALA A 183 -12.12 -6.56 6.32
N TYR A 184 -10.94 -6.89 6.82
CA TYR A 184 -9.66 -6.28 6.48
C TYR A 184 -8.92 -7.19 5.50
N ARG A 185 -8.43 -6.62 4.41
CA ARG A 185 -7.70 -7.36 3.36
C ARG A 185 -6.30 -6.83 3.18
N TYR A 186 -5.34 -7.73 3.13
CA TYR A 186 -3.93 -7.40 2.88
C TYR A 186 -3.30 -8.37 1.89
N TYR A 187 -2.24 -7.95 1.23
CA TYR A 187 -1.49 -8.79 0.29
C TYR A 187 -0.69 -9.87 1.00
N SER A 188 -0.70 -11.06 0.43
CA SER A 188 0.15 -12.19 0.82
C SER A 188 0.74 -12.82 -0.44
N TYR A 189 1.76 -13.65 -0.31
CA TYR A 189 2.36 -14.35 -1.42
C TYR A 189 2.07 -15.85 -1.35
N ASP A 190 1.42 -16.35 -2.40
CA ASP A 190 1.17 -17.77 -2.58
C ASP A 190 2.41 -18.40 -3.23
N GLU A 191 3.29 -18.97 -2.42
CA GLU A 191 4.52 -19.64 -2.85
C GLU A 191 4.26 -20.78 -3.85
N LYS A 192 3.16 -21.51 -3.66
CA LYS A 192 2.80 -22.65 -4.51
C LYS A 192 2.44 -22.20 -5.92
N ASN A 193 1.65 -21.13 -6.03
CA ASN A 193 1.20 -20.60 -7.32
C ASN A 193 2.09 -19.47 -7.86
N LYS A 194 3.09 -19.03 -7.10
CA LYS A 194 4.03 -17.94 -7.40
C LYS A 194 3.31 -16.66 -7.80
N GLN A 195 2.37 -16.23 -6.96
CA GLN A 195 1.52 -15.08 -7.21
C GLN A 195 1.22 -14.31 -5.93
N VAL A 196 0.97 -13.01 -6.06
CA VAL A 196 0.41 -12.20 -4.97
C VAL A 196 -1.08 -12.48 -4.86
N SER A 197 -1.55 -12.81 -3.67
CA SER A 197 -2.96 -13.00 -3.35
C SER A 197 -3.37 -12.02 -2.23
N THR A 198 -4.60 -12.15 -1.73
CA THR A 198 -5.04 -11.39 -0.57
C THR A 198 -5.53 -12.33 0.52
N VAL A 199 -5.18 -12.00 1.76
CA VAL A 199 -5.77 -12.61 2.95
C VAL A 199 -6.92 -11.72 3.42
N VAL A 200 -7.99 -12.35 3.87
CA VAL A 200 -9.18 -11.68 4.42
C VAL A 200 -9.28 -12.06 5.89
N THR A 201 -9.30 -11.06 6.77
CA THR A 201 -9.36 -11.26 8.22
C THR A 201 -10.16 -10.14 8.89
N SER A 202 -10.25 -10.16 10.22
CA SER A 202 -10.65 -9.01 11.03
C SER A 202 -9.41 -8.37 11.66
N ALA A 203 -9.43 -7.05 11.82
CA ALA A 203 -8.33 -6.31 12.43
C ALA A 203 -8.86 -5.08 13.16
N ASN A 204 -8.13 -4.60 14.18
CA ASN A 204 -8.24 -3.19 14.52
C ASN A 204 -7.58 -2.39 13.40
N GLU A 205 -8.10 -1.20 13.10
CA GLU A 205 -7.66 -0.44 11.93
C GLU A 205 -7.32 1.00 12.31
N LEU A 206 -6.24 1.54 11.72
CA LEU A 206 -5.92 2.97 11.74
C LEU A 206 -5.93 3.50 10.32
N TYR A 207 -6.58 4.64 10.12
CA TYR A 207 -6.80 5.19 8.79
C TYR A 207 -6.59 6.70 8.80
N THR A 208 -5.73 7.19 7.92
CA THR A 208 -5.47 8.63 7.77
C THR A 208 -4.93 8.97 6.39
N TYR A 209 -5.05 10.24 6.04
CA TYR A 209 -4.49 10.82 4.83
C TYR A 209 -3.51 11.91 5.21
N TYR A 210 -2.30 11.83 4.67
CA TYR A 210 -1.23 12.77 4.96
C TYR A 210 -0.34 12.97 3.73
N GLU A 211 -0.07 14.23 3.37
CA GLU A 211 0.87 14.64 2.31
C GLU A 211 0.72 13.93 0.94
N GLY A 212 -0.49 13.58 0.52
CA GLY A 212 -0.69 12.90 -0.79
C GLY A 212 -0.77 11.38 -0.71
N TYR A 213 -0.72 10.82 0.50
CA TYR A 213 -0.74 9.38 0.72
C TYR A 213 -1.86 8.99 1.69
N LEU A 214 -2.53 7.90 1.34
CA LEU A 214 -3.41 7.20 2.24
C LEU A 214 -2.61 6.18 3.04
N TYR A 215 -2.68 6.27 4.36
CA TYR A 215 -2.10 5.31 5.29
C TYR A 215 -3.21 4.49 5.91
N HIS A 216 -3.11 3.18 5.75
CA HIS A 216 -4.06 2.23 6.29
C HIS A 216 -3.33 1.11 7.01
N VAL A 217 -3.55 1.02 8.32
CA VAL A 217 -2.94 0.01 9.18
C VAL A 217 -4.01 -0.96 9.63
N GLY A 218 -3.73 -2.25 9.53
CA GLY A 218 -4.46 -3.30 10.24
C GLY A 218 -3.55 -3.96 11.27
N TYR A 219 -4.08 -4.23 12.46
CA TYR A 219 -3.31 -4.96 13.46
C TYR A 219 -4.17 -5.88 14.34
N VAL A 220 -3.55 -6.98 14.73
CA VAL A 220 -4.01 -7.94 15.74
C VAL A 220 -2.82 -8.25 16.64
N THR A 221 -3.06 -8.37 17.95
CA THR A 221 -2.03 -8.74 18.93
C THR A 221 -2.52 -9.92 19.74
N GLU A 222 -1.60 -10.80 20.15
CA GLU A 222 -1.89 -11.98 20.98
C GLU A 222 -2.78 -11.65 22.20
N ASN A 223 -4.06 -12.00 22.10
CA ASN A 223 -5.07 -12.00 23.18
C ASN A 223 -5.13 -10.74 24.09
N LYS A 224 -4.62 -9.60 23.63
CA LYS A 224 -4.45 -8.38 24.42
C LYS A 224 -4.81 -7.14 23.61
N ASN A 225 -6.06 -7.02 23.18
CA ASN A 225 -6.61 -5.76 22.66
C ASN A 225 -6.84 -4.73 23.80
N THR A 226 -5.80 -4.47 24.59
CA THR A 226 -5.83 -3.55 25.72
C THR A 226 -5.63 -2.11 25.24
N LYS A 227 -6.09 -1.15 26.03
CA LYS A 227 -5.86 0.27 25.74
C LYS A 227 -4.38 0.62 25.57
N ALA A 228 -3.50 0.02 26.38
CA ALA A 228 -2.06 0.26 26.29
C ALA A 228 -1.47 -0.24 24.96
N VAL A 229 -1.94 -1.38 24.46
CA VAL A 229 -1.53 -1.89 23.14
C VAL A 229 -2.05 -0.97 22.03
N GLN A 230 -3.31 -0.55 22.11
CA GLN A 230 -3.92 0.40 21.17
C GLN A 230 -3.13 1.72 21.10
N GLU A 231 -2.79 2.31 22.24
CA GLU A 231 -1.99 3.55 22.35
C GLU A 231 -0.57 3.36 21.79
N LYS A 232 0.07 2.22 22.11
CA LYS A 232 1.41 1.88 21.59
C LYS A 232 1.40 1.74 20.06
N THR A 233 0.41 1.04 19.52
CA THR A 233 0.25 0.86 18.07
C THR A 233 -0.04 2.19 17.38
N LEU A 234 -0.94 3.01 17.93
CA LEU A 234 -1.21 4.35 17.44
C LEU A 234 0.05 5.21 17.39
N GLN A 235 0.86 5.20 18.45
CA GLN A 235 2.12 5.94 18.51
C GLN A 235 3.11 5.45 17.44
N LEU A 236 3.25 4.13 17.28
CA LEU A 236 4.11 3.54 16.26
C LEU A 236 3.68 3.95 14.84
N THR A 237 2.37 3.98 14.58
CA THR A 237 1.83 4.44 13.30
C THR A 237 2.11 5.92 13.07
N LYS A 238 2.02 6.78 14.09
CA LYS A 238 2.39 8.20 13.96
C LYS A 238 3.88 8.38 13.66
N GLU A 239 4.75 7.67 14.38
CA GLU A 239 6.20 7.67 14.15
C GLU A 239 6.52 7.27 12.70
N PHE A 240 5.87 6.21 12.20
CA PHE A 240 5.98 5.79 10.81
C PHE A 240 5.56 6.90 9.84
N ILE A 241 4.38 7.49 10.03
CA ILE A 241 3.81 8.47 9.07
C ILE A 241 4.65 9.75 9.05
N LEU A 242 5.11 10.19 10.22
CA LEU A 242 5.85 11.46 10.38
C LEU A 242 7.36 11.30 10.16
N GLY A 243 7.86 10.06 10.05
CA GLY A 243 9.28 9.77 9.84
C GLY A 243 10.18 10.18 11.01
N ILE A 244 9.71 10.02 12.26
CA ILE A 244 10.40 10.43 13.50
C ILE A 244 10.81 9.27 14.41
#